data_AF-A0A3D3ITN7-F1
#
_entry.id   AF-A0A3D3ITN7-F1
#
_cell.length_a   1.000
_cell.length_b   1.000
_cell.length_c   1.000
_cell.angle_alpha   90.00
_cell.angle_beta   90.00
_cell.angle_gamma   90.00
#
_symmetry.space_group_name_H-M   'P 1'
#
loop_
_entity.id
_entity.type
_entity.pdbx_description
1 polymer ?
#
loop_
_entity_poly.entity_id
_entity_poly.type
_entity_poly.pdbx_seq_one_letter_code
_entity_poly.pdbx_strand_id
1 'polypeptide(L)'
;MKKGGIGGANTKTGLHFETRASLETLLEAMPNYEIRKISGQAGEGVFYKGELVARSFKQHAFYKFLEEKGVNWKSIVSAKLLPDNALLVIVRDTLFIVEVKFQQIGGSVDEKLQTCLFKKLQYTKLVKDLGYMVEYIYVLDDAWFNKPKYKDVFDFITYAGCHYRFNTLPLAWLGLPQE
;
A
#
# COMPACT_ATOMS: atom_id res chain seq x y z
N MET A 1 11.99 -35.24 -25.01
CA MET A 1 12.39 -33.99 -25.70
C MET A 1 12.34 -32.86 -24.70
N LYS A 2 13.47 -32.15 -24.48
CA LYS A 2 13.62 -31.05 -23.51
C LYS A 2 13.00 -29.75 -24.04
N LYS A 3 12.44 -28.96 -23.13
CA LYS A 3 12.46 -27.48 -23.07
C LYS A 3 12.06 -27.13 -21.62
N GLY A 4 12.93 -26.65 -20.73
CA GLY A 4 13.95 -25.63 -20.90
C GLY A 4 13.33 -24.28 -20.55
N GLY A 5 13.24 -23.99 -19.25
CA GLY A 5 12.76 -22.72 -18.71
C GLY A 5 13.17 -22.61 -17.24
N ILE A 6 14.41 -22.20 -17.01
CA ILE A 6 14.93 -21.78 -15.71
C ILE A 6 14.34 -20.39 -15.45
N GLY A 7 13.54 -20.24 -14.39
CA GLY A 7 12.88 -18.99 -14.06
C GLY A 7 12.76 -18.81 -12.56
N GLY A 8 13.81 -18.26 -11.95
CA GLY A 8 13.76 -17.50 -10.69
C GLY A 8 13.65 -18.32 -9.41
N ALA A 9 14.64 -18.18 -8.54
CA ALA A 9 14.61 -18.67 -7.18
C ALA A 9 13.31 -18.22 -6.46
N ASN A 10 12.51 -19.18 -6.02
CA ASN A 10 11.39 -18.97 -5.08
C ASN A 10 11.96 -18.63 -3.69
N THR A 11 12.50 -17.43 -3.55
CA THR A 11 12.56 -16.76 -2.25
C THR A 11 11.20 -16.11 -2.08
N LYS A 12 10.39 -16.59 -1.13
CA LYS A 12 9.10 -15.98 -0.75
C LYS A 12 9.34 -14.64 -0.05
N THR A 13 9.87 -13.66 -0.78
CA THR A 13 10.26 -12.34 -0.26
C THR A 13 9.17 -11.34 -0.57
N GLY A 14 8.16 -11.27 0.28
CA GLY A 14 7.05 -10.33 0.14
C GLY A 14 5.90 -10.61 1.10
N LEU A 15 5.02 -9.64 1.25
CA LEU A 15 3.84 -9.74 2.08
C LEU A 15 2.75 -10.47 1.30
N HIS A 16 2.40 -11.68 1.71
CA HIS A 16 1.37 -12.50 1.06
C HIS A 16 0.01 -12.28 1.72
N PHE A 17 -0.93 -11.77 0.94
CA PHE A 17 -2.31 -11.48 1.32
C PHE A 17 -3.19 -12.67 0.87
N GLU A 18 -3.31 -13.68 1.72
CA GLU A 18 -4.17 -14.86 1.45
C GLU A 18 -5.65 -14.62 1.84
N THR A 19 -5.90 -13.65 2.74
CA THR A 19 -7.24 -13.26 3.23
C THR A 19 -7.23 -11.77 3.65
N ARG A 20 -8.24 -11.30 4.41
CA ARG A 20 -8.33 -9.94 5.01
C ARG A 20 -7.21 -9.58 6.02
N ALA A 21 -6.09 -10.29 6.01
CA ALA A 21 -4.93 -9.98 6.82
C ALA A 21 -4.48 -8.52 6.58
N SER A 22 -4.19 -7.82 7.66
CA SER A 22 -3.76 -6.42 7.59
C SER A 22 -2.28 -6.30 7.27
N LEU A 23 -1.86 -5.17 6.69
CA LEU A 23 -0.46 -4.91 6.31
C LEU A 23 0.49 -5.11 7.50
N GLU A 24 0.08 -4.65 8.68
CA GLU A 24 0.82 -4.71 9.94
C GLU A 24 0.94 -6.15 10.43
N THR A 25 -0.14 -6.94 10.36
CA THR A 25 -0.10 -8.37 10.71
C THR A 25 0.89 -9.13 9.82
N LEU A 26 0.93 -8.81 8.53
CA LEU A 26 1.86 -9.44 7.60
C LEU A 26 3.31 -9.01 7.87
N LEU A 27 3.54 -7.75 8.20
CA LEU A 27 4.86 -7.24 8.58
C LEU A 27 5.34 -7.83 9.90
N GLU A 28 4.49 -7.92 10.91
CA GLU A 28 4.81 -8.48 12.22
C GLU A 28 5.17 -9.98 12.15
N ALA A 29 4.60 -10.70 11.18
CA ALA A 29 4.97 -12.10 10.91
C ALA A 29 6.35 -12.25 10.26
N MET A 30 6.97 -11.17 9.78
CA MET A 30 8.28 -11.23 9.13
C MET A 30 9.42 -11.22 10.17
N PRO A 31 10.51 -11.96 9.92
CA PRO A 31 11.67 -11.94 10.80
C PRO A 31 12.21 -10.52 11.02
N ASN A 32 12.58 -10.22 12.26
CA ASN A 32 13.17 -8.95 12.70
C ASN A 32 12.28 -7.71 12.61
N TYR A 33 11.02 -7.87 12.20
CA TYR A 33 10.03 -6.80 12.23
C TYR A 33 9.30 -6.74 13.56
N GLU A 34 8.98 -5.52 13.99
CA GLU A 34 8.16 -5.26 15.17
C GLU A 34 7.21 -4.11 14.85
N ILE A 35 5.94 -4.29 15.18
CA ILE A 35 4.92 -3.23 15.08
C ILE A 35 4.60 -2.75 16.48
N ARG A 36 4.80 -1.45 16.75
CA ARG A 36 4.44 -0.88 18.05
C ARG A 36 3.96 0.55 17.91
N LYS A 37 3.09 0.97 18.83
CA LYS A 37 2.68 2.37 18.94
C LYS A 37 3.87 3.21 19.42
N ILE A 38 3.98 4.42 18.88
CA ILE A 38 4.94 5.42 19.33
C ILE A 38 4.17 6.44 20.17
N SER A 39 4.58 6.62 21.43
CA SER A 39 3.89 7.53 22.34
C SER A 39 3.82 8.94 21.76
N GLY A 40 2.63 9.55 21.79
CA GLY A 40 2.39 10.88 21.26
C GLY A 40 2.33 10.99 19.73
N GLN A 41 2.45 9.88 18.99
CA GLN A 41 2.40 9.88 17.53
C GLN A 41 1.19 9.11 17.00
N ALA A 42 0.66 9.56 15.86
CA ALA A 42 -0.43 8.87 15.17
C ALA A 42 0.03 7.58 14.49
N GLY A 43 -0.88 6.61 14.36
CA GLY A 43 -0.58 5.33 13.71
C GLY A 43 0.34 4.44 14.52
N GLU A 44 1.02 3.53 13.82
CA GLU A 44 1.93 2.53 14.40
C GLU A 44 3.31 2.68 13.75
N GLY A 45 4.36 2.51 14.53
CA GLY A 45 5.72 2.43 14.03
C GLY A 45 6.02 1.02 13.54
N VAL A 46 6.64 0.92 12.38
CA VAL A 46 7.19 -0.30 11.80
C VAL A 46 8.68 -0.27 12.05
N PHE A 47 9.16 -1.19 12.88
CA PHE A 47 10.55 -1.30 13.25
C PHE A 47 11.17 -2.53 12.60
N TYR A 48 12.44 -2.42 12.22
CA TYR A 48 13.24 -3.54 11.73
C TYR A 48 14.58 -3.55 12.47
N LYS A 49 14.89 -4.65 13.15
CA LYS A 49 16.07 -4.78 14.03
C LYS A 49 16.18 -3.62 15.05
N GLY A 50 15.03 -3.13 15.54
CA GLY A 50 14.94 -2.04 16.51
C GLY A 50 14.87 -0.63 15.92
N GLU A 51 15.19 -0.46 14.63
CA GLU A 51 15.20 0.83 13.94
C GLU A 51 13.84 1.14 13.31
N LEU A 52 13.36 2.38 13.43
CA LEU A 52 12.10 2.80 12.83
C LEU A 52 12.27 2.96 11.31
N VAL A 53 11.64 2.09 10.52
CA VAL A 53 11.77 2.08 9.06
C VAL A 53 10.54 2.65 8.34
N ALA A 54 9.37 2.57 8.96
CA ALA A 54 8.15 3.16 8.43
C ALA A 54 7.13 3.51 9.51
N ARG A 55 6.10 4.27 9.15
CA ARG A 55 4.88 4.45 9.96
C ARG A 55 3.67 3.96 9.18
N SER A 56 2.84 3.13 9.81
CA SER A 56 1.58 2.65 9.24
C SER A 56 0.39 3.42 9.79
N PHE A 57 -0.57 3.72 8.92
CA PHE A 57 -1.78 4.43 9.25
C PHE A 57 -2.99 3.76 8.58
N LYS A 58 -3.97 3.38 9.39
CA LYS A 58 -5.28 2.91 8.92
C LYS A 58 -6.34 3.99 9.06
N GLN A 59 -7.14 4.18 8.02
CA GLN A 59 -8.33 5.03 8.06
C GLN A 59 -8.06 6.41 8.68
N HIS A 60 -8.65 6.71 9.84
CA HIS A 60 -8.52 8.00 10.53
C HIS A 60 -7.14 8.26 11.11
N ALA A 61 -6.30 7.24 11.32
CA ALA A 61 -4.93 7.44 11.83
C ALA A 61 -4.09 8.31 10.87
N PHE A 62 -4.33 8.24 9.56
CA PHE A 62 -3.64 9.07 8.59
C PHE A 62 -3.98 10.55 8.77
N TYR A 63 -5.25 10.88 9.04
CA TYR A 63 -5.66 12.26 9.32
C TYR A 63 -5.13 12.80 10.64
N LYS A 64 -5.02 11.93 11.67
CA LYS A 64 -4.33 12.29 12.92
C LYS A 64 -2.85 12.58 12.68
N PHE A 65 -2.20 11.85 11.76
CA PHE A 65 -0.83 12.15 11.35
C PHE A 65 -0.70 13.49 10.63
N LEU A 66 -1.64 13.81 9.73
CA LEU A 66 -1.68 15.13 9.09
C LEU A 66 -1.82 16.25 10.15
N GLU A 67 -2.72 16.08 11.11
CA GLU A 67 -2.90 17.02 12.24
C GLU A 67 -1.63 17.12 13.10
N GLU A 68 -0.97 16.00 13.42
CA GLU A 68 0.34 15.94 14.10
C GLU A 68 1.41 16.75 13.35
N LYS A 69 1.37 16.76 12.02
CA LYS A 69 2.28 17.52 11.16
C LYS A 69 1.81 18.94 10.85
N GLY A 70 0.74 19.42 11.49
CA GLY A 70 0.21 20.76 11.29
C GLY A 70 -0.53 20.97 9.97
N VAL A 71 -0.91 19.90 9.26
CA VAL A 71 -1.63 19.98 7.99
C VAL A 71 -3.12 20.13 8.23
N ASN A 72 -3.68 21.28 7.82
CA ASN A 72 -5.12 21.49 7.79
C ASN A 72 -5.75 20.85 6.54
N TRP A 73 -6.06 19.55 6.61
CA TRP A 73 -6.59 18.81 5.46
C TRP A 73 -7.91 19.40 4.90
N LYS A 74 -8.72 20.08 5.73
CA LYS A 74 -10.02 20.66 5.32
C LYS A 74 -9.87 21.79 4.32
N SER A 75 -8.72 22.47 4.28
CA SER A 75 -8.44 23.49 3.27
C SER A 75 -7.83 22.92 1.99
N ILE A 76 -7.49 21.63 1.96
CA ILE A 76 -6.78 20.97 0.85
C ILE A 76 -7.74 20.10 0.02
N VAL A 77 -8.60 19.31 0.69
CA VAL A 77 -9.55 18.41 0.04
C VAL A 77 -10.96 18.60 0.57
N SER A 78 -11.95 18.44 -0.30
CA SER A 78 -13.38 18.65 0.03
C SER A 78 -14.01 17.46 0.77
N ALA A 79 -13.39 16.28 0.72
CA ALA A 79 -13.88 15.07 1.38
C ALA A 79 -12.71 14.20 1.85
N LYS A 80 -12.88 13.48 2.96
CA LYS A 80 -11.88 12.53 3.45
C LYS A 80 -11.80 11.31 2.54
N LEU A 81 -10.58 10.89 2.22
CA LEU A 81 -10.26 9.61 1.60
C LEU A 81 -9.58 8.75 2.65
N LEU A 82 -10.28 7.74 3.17
CA LEU A 82 -9.75 6.84 4.16
C LEU A 82 -8.99 5.71 3.44
N PRO A 83 -7.66 5.61 3.59
CA PRO A 83 -6.92 4.50 3.03
C PRO A 83 -7.19 3.23 3.83
N ASP A 84 -7.22 2.08 3.15
CA ASP A 84 -7.19 0.76 3.82
C ASP A 84 -5.90 0.67 4.64
N ASN A 85 -4.76 0.95 4.00
CA ASN A 85 -3.46 1.09 4.65
C ASN A 85 -2.68 2.24 3.98
N ALA A 86 -2.04 3.07 4.78
CA ALA A 86 -1.07 4.06 4.33
C ALA A 86 0.25 3.83 5.07
N LEU A 87 1.33 3.63 4.34
CA LEU A 87 2.65 3.31 4.88
C LEU A 87 3.65 4.39 4.46
N LEU A 88 4.08 5.22 5.41
CA LEU A 88 5.14 6.20 5.18
C LEU A 88 6.50 5.53 5.41
N VAL A 89 7.22 5.24 4.33
CA VAL A 89 8.56 4.64 4.37
C VAL A 89 9.59 5.74 4.47
N ILE A 90 10.32 5.76 5.58
CA ILE A 90 11.17 6.89 5.98
C ILE A 90 12.36 7.07 5.03
N VAL A 91 13.05 5.99 4.69
CA VAL A 91 14.25 6.03 3.81
C VAL A 91 13.94 6.53 2.38
N ARG A 92 12.66 6.55 1.98
CA ARG A 92 12.25 7.00 0.64
C ARG A 92 11.48 8.31 0.64
N ASP A 93 11.19 8.88 1.81
CA ASP A 93 10.24 10.00 1.94
C ASP A 93 8.94 9.76 1.12
N THR A 94 8.43 8.52 1.13
CA THR A 94 7.33 8.10 0.27
C THR A 94 6.18 7.52 1.08
N LEU A 95 4.99 8.06 0.85
CA LEU A 95 3.72 7.52 1.36
C LEU A 95 3.15 6.52 0.36
N PHE A 96 3.13 5.25 0.74
CA PHE A 96 2.48 4.19 -0.01
C PHE A 96 1.02 4.04 0.44
N ILE A 97 0.09 4.26 -0.47
CA ILE A 97 -1.32 3.92 -0.26
C ILE A 97 -1.55 2.52 -0.80
N VAL A 98 -1.82 1.57 0.11
CA VAL A 98 -1.96 0.15 -0.22
C VAL A 98 -3.41 -0.25 -0.01
N GLU A 99 -4.10 -0.50 -1.13
CA GLU A 99 -5.50 -0.90 -1.12
C GLU A 99 -5.66 -2.35 -1.52
N VAL A 100 -6.17 -3.13 -0.57
CA VAL A 100 -6.34 -4.57 -0.75
C VAL A 100 -7.76 -4.83 -1.23
N LYS A 101 -7.91 -5.57 -2.34
CA LYS A 101 -9.20 -5.91 -2.92
C LYS A 101 -9.31 -7.42 -3.08
N PHE A 102 -10.21 -7.99 -2.28
CA PHE A 102 -10.67 -9.37 -2.38
C PHE A 102 -12.11 -9.38 -2.87
N GLN A 103 -12.42 -10.20 -3.87
CA GLN A 103 -13.77 -10.29 -4.40
C GLN A 103 -14.21 -11.74 -4.62
N GLN A 104 -15.46 -12.04 -4.24
CA GLN A 104 -16.06 -13.38 -4.40
C GLN A 104 -17.32 -13.37 -5.27
N ILE A 105 -17.94 -12.21 -5.47
CA ILE A 105 -19.14 -12.03 -6.31
C ILE A 105 -19.02 -10.76 -7.16
N GLY A 106 -19.72 -10.70 -8.30
CA GLY A 106 -19.75 -9.48 -9.12
C GLY A 106 -20.36 -8.30 -8.35
N GLY A 107 -19.82 -7.09 -8.50
CA GLY A 107 -20.34 -5.89 -7.82
C GLY A 107 -19.47 -4.66 -7.97
N SER A 108 -19.80 -3.59 -7.22
CA SER A 108 -19.21 -2.22 -7.30
C SER A 108 -17.68 -2.12 -7.14
N VAL A 109 -16.98 -3.20 -6.80
CA VAL A 109 -15.51 -3.21 -6.69
C VAL A 109 -14.85 -3.12 -8.06
N ASP A 110 -15.46 -3.73 -9.09
CA ASP A 110 -14.91 -3.76 -10.45
C ASP A 110 -14.78 -2.33 -11.03
N GLU A 111 -15.76 -1.45 -10.76
CA GLU A 111 -15.74 -0.04 -11.19
C GLU A 111 -14.70 0.79 -10.42
N LYS A 112 -14.45 0.47 -9.15
CA LYS A 112 -13.62 1.29 -8.25
C LYS A 112 -12.13 1.23 -8.57
N LEU A 113 -11.65 0.20 -9.28
CA LEU A 113 -10.24 0.09 -9.66
C LEU A 113 -9.77 1.27 -10.55
N GLN A 114 -10.70 1.91 -11.27
CA GLN A 114 -10.43 3.05 -12.14
C GLN A 114 -10.24 4.37 -11.36
N THR A 115 -10.50 4.38 -10.05
CA THR A 115 -10.44 5.62 -9.23
C THR A 115 -9.05 5.92 -8.66
N CYS A 116 -8.07 5.06 -8.90
CA CYS A 116 -6.73 5.16 -8.31
C CYS A 116 -6.04 6.50 -8.60
N LEU A 117 -6.13 7.01 -9.83
CA LEU A 117 -5.53 8.30 -10.19
C LEU A 117 -6.08 9.44 -9.34
N PHE A 118 -7.41 9.54 -9.24
CA PHE A 118 -8.06 10.58 -8.46
C PHE A 118 -7.62 10.52 -6.99
N LYS A 119 -7.60 9.31 -6.40
CA LYS A 119 -7.15 9.10 -5.03
C LYS A 119 -5.68 9.49 -4.84
N LYS A 120 -4.79 9.02 -5.72
CA LYS A 120 -3.36 9.33 -5.71
C LYS A 120 -3.14 10.85 -5.71
N LEU A 121 -3.86 11.58 -6.57
CA LEU A 121 -3.79 13.04 -6.64
C LEU A 121 -4.24 13.71 -5.33
N GLN A 122 -5.30 13.24 -4.68
CA GLN A 122 -5.73 13.82 -3.40
C GLN A 122 -4.72 13.56 -2.28
N TYR A 123 -4.18 12.34 -2.17
CA TYR A 123 -3.13 12.05 -1.20
C TYR A 123 -1.87 12.89 -1.46
N THR A 124 -1.50 13.08 -2.73
CA THR A 124 -0.36 13.92 -3.12
C THR A 124 -0.56 15.36 -2.63
N LYS A 125 -1.75 15.94 -2.79
CA LYS A 125 -2.05 17.27 -2.26
C LYS A 125 -1.92 17.33 -0.73
N LEU A 126 -2.40 16.30 -0.03
CA LEU A 126 -2.39 16.25 1.43
C LEU A 126 -0.99 16.20 2.05
N VAL A 127 0.00 15.64 1.34
CA VAL A 127 1.38 15.53 1.83
C VAL A 127 2.38 16.43 1.10
N LYS A 128 1.92 17.25 0.15
CA LYS A 128 2.77 18.09 -0.70
C LYS A 128 3.71 18.97 0.13
N ASP A 129 3.17 19.68 1.11
CA ASP A 129 3.94 20.62 1.94
C ASP A 129 4.83 19.92 2.96
N LEU A 130 4.65 18.61 3.15
CA LEU A 130 5.53 17.76 3.95
C LEU A 130 6.71 17.21 3.15
N GLY A 131 6.75 17.44 1.82
CA GLY A 131 7.82 16.97 0.94
C GLY A 131 7.75 15.50 0.54
N TYR A 132 6.68 14.78 0.90
CA TYR A 132 6.59 13.35 0.60
C TYR A 132 6.09 13.06 -0.82
N MET A 133 6.66 12.02 -1.43
CA MET A 133 6.11 11.41 -2.63
C MET A 133 4.94 10.48 -2.28
N VAL A 134 4.07 10.20 -3.27
CA VAL A 134 2.95 9.27 -3.09
C VAL A 134 3.01 8.18 -4.15
N GLU A 135 2.97 6.93 -3.69
CA GLU A 135 2.74 5.76 -4.53
C GLU A 135 1.42 5.11 -4.16
N TYR A 136 0.66 4.66 -5.15
CA TYR A 136 -0.64 4.06 -4.96
C TYR A 136 -0.64 2.66 -5.58
N ILE A 137 -0.94 1.64 -4.77
CA ILE A 137 -0.90 0.25 -5.20
C ILE A 137 -2.15 -0.51 -4.77
N TYR A 138 -2.69 -1.29 -5.70
CA TYR A 138 -3.65 -2.33 -5.41
C TYR A 138 -2.96 -3.66 -5.12
N VAL A 139 -3.39 -4.33 -4.06
CA VAL A 139 -3.15 -5.77 -3.88
C VAL A 139 -4.45 -6.49 -4.21
N LEU A 140 -4.45 -7.24 -5.30
CA LEU A 140 -5.62 -7.90 -5.85
C LEU A 140 -5.54 -9.41 -5.63
N ASP A 141 -6.68 -10.05 -5.37
CA ASP A 141 -6.73 -11.50 -5.40
C ASP A 141 -6.68 -12.02 -6.84
N ASP A 142 -5.77 -12.96 -7.12
CA ASP A 142 -5.61 -13.49 -8.48
C ASP A 142 -6.80 -14.32 -8.92
N ALA A 143 -7.40 -15.10 -8.02
CA ALA A 143 -8.54 -15.97 -8.28
C ALA A 143 -9.71 -15.20 -8.93
N TRP A 144 -9.93 -13.95 -8.52
CA TRP A 144 -10.96 -13.09 -9.09
C TRP A 144 -10.47 -12.21 -10.24
N PHE A 145 -9.38 -11.47 -10.02
CA PHE A 145 -8.97 -10.36 -10.88
C PHE A 145 -8.03 -10.78 -12.02
N ASN A 146 -7.44 -11.97 -11.98
CA ASN A 146 -6.60 -12.47 -13.08
C ASN A 146 -7.46 -13.03 -14.23
N LYS A 147 -8.24 -12.14 -14.86
CA LYS A 147 -9.15 -12.47 -15.97
C LYS A 147 -8.98 -11.45 -17.10
N PRO A 148 -9.07 -11.88 -18.39
CA PRO A 148 -8.87 -10.97 -19.54
C PRO A 148 -9.75 -9.72 -19.54
N LYS A 149 -10.96 -9.81 -18.95
CA LYS A 149 -11.89 -8.67 -18.84
C LYS A 149 -11.33 -7.46 -18.07
N TYR A 150 -10.28 -7.63 -17.25
CA TYR A 150 -9.66 -6.55 -16.49
C TYR A 150 -8.47 -5.90 -17.21
N LYS A 151 -8.12 -6.34 -18.42
CA LYS A 151 -6.96 -5.83 -19.16
C LYS A 151 -6.98 -4.30 -19.27
N ASP A 152 -8.09 -3.72 -19.71
CA ASP A 152 -8.18 -2.27 -19.91
C ASP A 152 -8.08 -1.50 -18.58
N VAL A 153 -8.57 -2.08 -17.48
CA VAL A 153 -8.44 -1.52 -16.13
C VAL A 153 -6.97 -1.55 -15.67
N PHE A 154 -6.24 -2.64 -15.93
CA PHE A 154 -4.82 -2.74 -15.60
C PHE A 154 -3.93 -1.82 -16.44
N ASP A 155 -4.26 -1.68 -17.73
CA ASP A 155 -3.60 -0.72 -18.61
C ASP A 155 -3.82 0.71 -18.12
N PHE A 156 -5.06 1.04 -17.69
CA PHE A 156 -5.35 2.34 -17.09
C PHE A 156 -4.62 2.57 -15.77
N ILE A 157 -4.58 1.58 -14.85
CA ILE A 157 -3.84 1.68 -13.59
C ILE A 157 -2.37 2.03 -13.87
N THR A 158 -1.76 1.34 -14.84
CA THR A 158 -0.37 1.58 -15.25
C THR A 158 -0.19 2.98 -15.85
N TYR A 159 -1.08 3.38 -16.77
CA TYR A 159 -1.08 4.71 -17.39
C TYR A 159 -1.21 5.84 -16.35
N ALA A 160 -2.05 5.63 -15.33
CA ALA A 160 -2.24 6.57 -14.22
C ALA A 160 -1.03 6.68 -13.27
N GLY A 161 0.04 5.90 -13.49
CA GLY A 161 1.16 5.80 -12.57
C GLY A 161 0.77 5.17 -11.23
N CYS A 162 -0.29 4.38 -11.21
CA CYS A 162 -0.65 3.52 -10.09
C CYS A 162 -0.15 2.10 -10.35
N HIS A 163 -0.13 1.27 -9.32
CA HIS A 163 0.43 -0.08 -9.40
C HIS A 163 -0.62 -1.11 -9.01
N TYR A 164 -0.43 -2.33 -9.46
CA TYR A 164 -1.15 -3.48 -8.93
C TYR A 164 -0.23 -4.68 -8.79
N ARG A 165 -0.53 -5.55 -7.84
CA ARG A 165 0.09 -6.86 -7.67
C ARG A 165 -0.96 -7.88 -7.28
N PHE A 166 -0.72 -9.13 -7.68
CA PHE A 166 -1.57 -10.24 -7.29
C PHE A 166 -1.05 -10.90 -6.03
N ASN A 167 -1.88 -10.97 -4.99
CA ASN A 167 -1.65 -11.61 -3.70
C ASN A 167 -0.44 -11.15 -2.89
N THR A 168 0.60 -10.56 -3.50
CA THR A 168 1.89 -10.32 -2.85
C THR A 168 2.37 -8.90 -3.06
N LEU A 169 2.85 -8.27 -2.00
CA LEU A 169 3.52 -6.97 -2.06
C LEU A 169 5.00 -7.13 -1.67
N PRO A 170 5.95 -7.00 -2.62
CA PRO A 170 7.38 -7.15 -2.32
C PRO A 170 7.89 -6.05 -1.39
N LEU A 171 8.62 -6.41 -0.32
CA LEU A 171 9.22 -5.44 0.61
C LEU A 171 10.21 -4.50 -0.08
N ALA A 172 11.04 -5.03 -0.97
CA ALA A 172 11.99 -4.23 -1.75
C ALA A 172 11.30 -3.17 -2.61
N TRP A 173 10.08 -3.43 -3.10
CA TRP A 173 9.30 -2.45 -3.86
C TRP A 173 8.83 -1.28 -2.96
N LEU A 174 8.50 -1.56 -1.69
CA LEU A 174 8.23 -0.53 -0.68
C LEU A 174 9.51 0.19 -0.23
N GLY A 175 10.68 -0.44 -0.39
CA GLY A 175 11.96 0.00 0.17
C GLY A 175 12.11 -0.35 1.65
N LEU A 176 11.47 -1.43 2.06
CA LEU A 176 11.62 -2.02 3.38
C LEU A 176 12.75 -3.06 3.38
N PRO A 177 13.57 -3.15 4.44
CA PRO A 177 14.70 -4.07 4.54
C PRO A 177 14.29 -5.55 4.65
N GLN A 178 15.18 -6.49 4.34
CA GLN A 178 14.81 -7.91 4.26
C GLN A 178 15.91 -8.92 4.64
N GLU A 179 16.92 -8.47 5.40
CA GLU A 179 18.11 -9.29 5.76
C GLU A 179 18.00 -10.10 7.05
#